data_AF-A0A1W1W7K1-F1
#
_entry.id   AF-A0A1W1W7K1-F1
#
_cell.length_a   1.000
_cell.length_b   1.000
_cell.length_c   1.000
_cell.angle_alpha   90.00
_cell.angle_beta   90.00
_cell.angle_gamma   90.00
#
_symmetry.space_group_name_H-M   'P 1'
#
loop_
_entity.id
_entity.type
_entity.pdbx_description
1 polymer ?
#
loop_
_entity_poly.entity_id
_entity_poly.type
_entity_poly.pdbx_seq_one_letter_code
_entity_poly.pdbx_strand_id
1 'polypeptide(L)'
;MMGSISIFLWVQESYAAGQAAQVGVSTWASTGNLLLARNAIDQVLQAEGYSSHVAWTAYTQRGSLDVVTVSLPFRSTFWPTTPIISSTRSAVQETGIPSGSQSWW
;
A
#
# COMPACT_ATOMS: atom_id res chain seq x y z
N MET A 1 3.15 29.45 7.51
CA MET A 1 2.29 28.41 8.14
C MET A 1 1.56 27.50 7.14
N MET A 2 1.83 27.56 5.84
CA MET A 2 1.11 26.75 4.83
C MET A 2 1.90 25.53 4.30
N GLY A 3 3.24 25.55 4.36
CA GLY A 3 4.07 24.43 3.90
C GLY A 3 3.99 23.17 4.78
N SER A 4 3.61 23.32 6.05
CA SER A 4 3.43 22.20 6.98
C SER A 4 2.22 21.33 6.61
N ILE A 5 1.10 21.93 6.18
CA ILE A 5 -0.14 21.21 5.87
C ILE A 5 0.05 20.22 4.71
N SER A 6 0.79 20.62 3.68
CA SER A 6 1.11 19.75 2.54
C SER A 6 1.97 18.54 2.93
N ILE A 7 2.90 18.71 3.87
CA ILE A 7 3.74 17.62 4.37
C ILE A 7 2.89 16.65 5.20
N PHE A 8 1.98 17.16 6.04
CA PHE A 8 1.08 16.31 6.84
C PHE A 8 0.15 15.45 5.98
N LEU A 9 -0.43 16.03 4.92
CA LEU A 9 -1.26 15.28 3.97
C LEU A 9 -0.47 14.19 3.25
N TRP A 10 0.75 14.48 2.80
CA TRP A 10 1.62 13.48 2.17
C TRP A 10 2.02 12.36 3.14
N VAL A 11 2.27 12.67 4.42
CA VAL A 11 2.55 11.66 5.46
C VAL A 11 1.33 10.76 5.68
N GLN A 12 0.12 11.33 5.71
CA GLN A 12 -1.11 10.56 5.88
C GLN A 12 -1.36 9.60 4.71
N GLU A 13 -1.23 10.06 3.47
CA GLU A 13 -1.37 9.22 2.28
C GLU A 13 -0.28 8.15 2.19
N SER A 14 0.94 8.50 2.60
CA SER A 14 2.03 7.55 2.74
C SER A 14 1.74 6.44 3.72
N TYR A 15 1.14 6.79 4.86
CA TYR A 15 0.75 5.83 5.89
C TYR A 15 -0.35 4.90 5.37
N ALA A 16 -1.40 5.46 4.76
CA ALA A 16 -2.49 4.68 4.17
C ALA A 16 -2.01 3.73 3.06
N ALA A 17 -1.14 4.20 2.16
CA ALA A 17 -0.52 3.35 1.14
C ALA A 17 0.33 2.23 1.75
N GLY A 18 1.06 2.51 2.83
CA GLY A 18 1.85 1.52 3.55
C GLY A 18 0.99 0.43 4.20
N GLN A 19 -0.05 0.83 4.92
CA GLN A 19 -1.00 -0.10 5.54
C GLN A 19 -1.70 -0.97 4.50
N ALA A 20 -2.18 -0.35 3.42
CA ALA A 20 -2.78 -1.07 2.30
C ALA A 20 -1.81 -2.08 1.69
N ALA A 21 -0.56 -1.70 1.42
CA ALA A 21 0.44 -2.61 0.87
C ALA A 21 0.71 -3.81 1.80
N GLN A 22 0.79 -3.58 3.12
CA GLN A 22 0.98 -4.63 4.12
C GLN A 22 -0.18 -5.62 4.17
N VAL A 23 -1.43 -5.12 4.21
CA VAL A 23 -2.62 -5.99 4.20
C VAL A 23 -2.74 -6.75 2.89
N GLY A 24 -2.45 -6.09 1.77
CA GLY A 24 -2.44 -6.70 0.44
C GLY A 24 -1.44 -7.84 0.34
N VAL A 25 -0.19 -7.63 0.77
CA VAL A 25 0.85 -8.66 0.70
C VAL A 25 0.57 -9.82 1.65
N SER A 26 0.11 -9.54 2.87
CA SER A 26 -0.26 -10.58 3.84
C SER A 26 -1.43 -11.43 3.35
N THR A 27 -2.44 -10.81 2.75
CA THR A 27 -3.60 -11.53 2.21
C THR A 27 -3.20 -12.35 0.99
N TRP A 28 -2.36 -11.80 0.12
CA TRP A 28 -1.89 -12.52 -1.06
C TRP A 28 -1.02 -13.71 -0.70
N ALA A 29 -0.04 -13.55 0.20
CA ALA A 29 0.86 -14.61 0.64
C ALA A 29 0.12 -15.75 1.38
N SER A 30 -0.95 -15.44 2.11
CA SER A 30 -1.74 -16.43 2.86
C SER A 30 -2.78 -17.17 2.02
N THR A 31 -3.36 -16.51 1.01
CA THR A 31 -4.47 -17.07 0.21
C THR A 31 -4.07 -17.49 -1.19
N GLY A 32 -2.94 -17.00 -1.71
CA GLY A 32 -2.56 -17.10 -3.12
C GLY A 32 -3.53 -16.39 -4.07
N ASN A 33 -4.50 -15.60 -3.57
CA ASN A 33 -5.58 -15.03 -4.37
C ASN A 33 -5.48 -13.50 -4.46
N LEU A 34 -5.16 -13.02 -5.67
CA LEU A 34 -5.02 -11.59 -5.97
C LEU A 34 -6.32 -10.80 -5.81
N LEU A 35 -7.49 -11.41 -6.06
CA LEU A 35 -8.78 -10.74 -5.91
C LEU A 35 -9.08 -10.46 -4.44
N LEU A 36 -8.78 -11.41 -3.55
CA LEU A 36 -8.93 -11.23 -2.10
C LEU A 36 -7.96 -10.18 -1.58
N ALA A 37 -6.71 -10.20 -2.03
CA ALA A 37 -5.73 -9.19 -1.67
C ALA A 37 -6.15 -7.79 -2.10
N ARG A 38 -6.70 -7.64 -3.32
CA ARG A 38 -7.24 -6.37 -3.81
C ARG A 38 -8.43 -5.89 -3.00
N ASN A 39 -9.37 -6.77 -2.68
CA ASN A 39 -10.52 -6.41 -1.84
C ASN A 39 -10.06 -5.95 -0.44
N ALA A 40 -9.06 -6.60 0.14
CA ALA A 40 -8.50 -6.22 1.43
C ALA A 40 -7.80 -4.85 1.39
N ILE A 41 -7.04 -4.57 0.32
CA ILE A 41 -6.47 -3.23 0.06
C ILE A 41 -7.57 -2.18 -0.03
N ASP A 42 -8.62 -2.45 -0.82
CA ASP A 42 -9.74 -1.52 -1.02
C ASP A 42 -10.47 -1.21 0.30
N GLN A 43 -10.68 -2.21 1.16
CA GLN A 43 -11.29 -2.03 2.48
C GLN A 43 -10.44 -1.14 3.39
N VAL A 44 -9.13 -1.34 3.41
CA VAL A 44 -8.20 -0.51 4.22
C VAL A 44 -8.21 0.93 3.72
N LEU A 45 -8.12 1.15 2.41
CA LEU A 45 -8.14 2.48 1.83
C LEU A 45 -9.46 3.21 2.10
N GLN A 46 -10.60 2.52 1.99
CA GLN A 46 -11.91 3.09 2.30
C GLN A 46 -12.06 3.45 3.79
N ALA A 47 -11.52 2.63 4.70
CA ALA A 47 -11.53 2.91 6.13
C ALA A 47 -10.74 4.19 6.47
N GLU A 48 -9.66 4.46 5.72
CA GLU A 48 -8.86 5.68 5.81
C GLU A 48 -9.44 6.86 5.01
N GLY A 49 -10.62 6.69 4.38
CA GLY A 49 -11.32 7.74 3.63
C GLY A 49 -10.84 7.93 2.18
N TYR A 50 -10.00 7.04 1.66
CA TYR A 50 -9.51 7.07 0.28
C TYR A 50 -10.38 6.23 -0.66
N SER A 51 -10.57 6.72 -1.88
CA SER A 51 -11.23 5.93 -2.93
C SER A 51 -10.23 4.95 -3.55
N SER A 52 -10.55 3.66 -3.59
CA SER A 52 -9.69 2.67 -4.23
C SER A 52 -9.48 2.91 -5.73
N HIS A 53 -10.41 3.61 -6.39
CA HIS A 53 -10.30 3.95 -7.82
C HIS A 53 -9.16 4.91 -8.14
N VAL A 54 -8.68 5.67 -7.15
CA VAL A 54 -7.51 6.53 -7.33
C VAL A 54 -6.21 5.83 -6.97
N ALA A 55 -6.26 4.69 -6.29
CA ALA A 55 -5.09 3.92 -5.89
C ALA A 55 -4.62 3.02 -7.03
N TRP A 56 -3.33 3.04 -7.31
CA TRP A 56 -2.69 2.06 -8.16
C TRP A 56 -2.08 0.96 -7.30
N THR A 57 -2.33 -0.31 -7.66
CA THR A 57 -1.80 -1.47 -6.94
C THR A 57 -1.07 -2.40 -7.90
N ALA A 58 0.11 -2.86 -7.52
CA ALA A 58 0.86 -3.88 -8.26
C ALA A 58 1.27 -5.03 -7.35
N TYR A 59 1.32 -6.21 -7.95
CA TYR A 59 1.62 -7.49 -7.30
C TYR A 59 2.80 -8.10 -8.06
N THR A 60 3.87 -8.43 -7.36
CA THR A 60 5.07 -9.03 -7.96
C THR A 60 5.52 -10.19 -7.09
N GLN A 61 5.75 -11.34 -7.71
CA GLN A 61 6.34 -12.50 -7.04
C GLN A 61 7.81 -12.61 -7.44
N ARG A 62 8.72 -12.72 -6.47
CA ARG A 62 10.16 -12.89 -6.66
C ARG A 62 10.64 -14.12 -5.91
N GLY A 63 10.55 -15.29 -6.55
CA GLY A 63 10.84 -16.56 -5.90
C GLY A 63 9.83 -16.85 -4.80
N SER A 64 10.30 -17.07 -3.57
CA SER A 64 9.47 -17.26 -2.36
C SER A 64 9.07 -15.96 -1.68
N LEU A 65 9.05 -14.83 -2.40
CA LEU A 65 8.65 -13.53 -1.87
C LEU A 65 7.48 -12.97 -2.68
N ASP A 66 6.42 -12.61 -1.98
CA ASP A 66 5.30 -11.84 -2.51
C ASP A 66 5.53 -10.36 -2.18
N VAL A 67 5.36 -9.49 -3.18
CA VAL A 67 5.51 -8.04 -3.05
C VAL A 67 4.24 -7.36 -3.52
N VAL A 68 3.64 -6.56 -2.65
CA VAL A 68 2.53 -5.68 -3.02
C VAL A 68 2.95 -4.24 -2.91
N THR A 69 2.73 -3.48 -3.98
CA THR A 69 3.00 -2.05 -4.05
C THR A 69 1.69 -1.31 -4.21
N VAL A 70 1.45 -0.31 -3.37
CA VAL A 70 0.29 0.58 -3.41
C VAL A 70 0.78 2.00 -3.61
N SER A 71 0.20 2.70 -4.56
CA SER A 71 0.49 4.10 -4.86
C SER A 71 -0.80 4.91 -4.77
N LEU A 72 -0.80 5.93 -3.93
CA LEU A 72 -1.88 6.88 -3.77
C LEU A 72 -1.49 8.23 -4.36
N PRO A 73 -2.27 8.81 -5.28
CA PRO A 73 -2.01 10.13 -5.83
C PRO A 73 -2.28 11.21 -4.76
N PHE A 74 -1.25 12.00 -4.46
CA PHE A 74 -1.30 13.18 -3.63
C PHE A 74 -1.98 14.32 -4.37
N ARG A 75 -3.18 14.69 -3.93
CA ARG A 75 -3.85 15.90 -4.41
C ARG A 75 -3.48 17.07 -3.52
N SER A 76 -2.29 17.64 -3.74
CA SER A 76 -1.94 18.92 -3.12
C SER A 76 -2.62 20.08 -3.84
N THR A 77 -3.49 20.81 -3.15
CA THR A 77 -3.98 22.12 -3.64
C THR A 77 -2.87 23.16 -3.78
N PHE A 78 -1.69 22.92 -3.21
CA PHE A 78 -0.53 23.82 -3.29
C PHE A 78 0.29 23.69 -4.57
N TRP A 79 0.14 22.59 -5.32
CA TRP A 79 0.93 22.34 -6.51
C TRP A 79 0.06 21.93 -7.71
N PRO A 80 -0.82 22.84 -8.18
CA PRO A 80 -1.77 22.55 -9.26
C PRO A 80 -1.10 22.28 -10.61
N THR A 81 0.16 22.68 -10.79
CA THR A 81 0.91 22.58 -12.05
C THR A 81 2.00 21.51 -12.08
N THR A 82 2.24 20.80 -10.97
CA THR A 82 3.14 19.63 -11.01
C THR A 82 2.40 18.38 -11.49
N PRO A 83 3.10 17.46 -12.18
CA PRO A 83 2.57 16.12 -12.42
C PRO A 83 2.13 15.53 -11.09
N ILE A 84 0.98 14.86 -11.09
CA ILE A 84 0.37 14.20 -9.93
C ILE A 84 1.47 13.53 -9.10
N ILE A 85 1.80 14.11 -7.96
CA ILE A 85 2.73 13.51 -7.01
C ILE A 85 1.98 12.31 -6.42
N SER A 86 2.64 11.19 -6.21
CA SER A 86 2.02 10.03 -5.58
C SER A 86 2.88 9.54 -4.42
N SER A 87 2.23 9.06 -3.37
CA SER A 87 2.89 8.31 -2.33
C SER A 87 2.79 6.82 -2.62
N THR A 88 3.95 6.23 -2.92
CA THR A 88 4.08 4.80 -3.21
C THR A 88 4.72 4.10 -2.03
N ARG A 89 4.14 2.98 -1.60
CA ARG A 89 4.70 2.08 -0.59
C ARG A 89 4.62 0.65 -1.08
N SER A 90 5.63 -0.13 -0.71
CA SER A 90 5.71 -1.54 -1.03
C SER A 90 5.88 -2.33 0.26
N ALA A 91 5.21 -3.46 0.35
CA ALA A 91 5.38 -4.45 1.41
C ALA A 91 5.79 -5.78 0.79
N VAL A 92 6.63 -6.52 1.52
CA VAL A 92 7.17 -7.81 1.10
C VAL A 92 6.82 -8.82 2.18
N GLN A 93 6.37 -10.00 1.77
CA GLN A 93 6.10 -11.13 2.64
C GLN A 93 6.71 -12.38 2.01
N GLU A 94 7.23 -13.30 2.83
CA GLU A 94 7.56 -14.63 2.34
C GLU A 94 6.30 -15.37 1.90
N THR A 95 6.38 -16.01 0.73
CA THR A 95 5.30 -16.81 0.16
C THR A 95 5.09 -18.05 1.01
N GLY A 96 3.88 -18.20 1.53
CA GLY A 96 3.35 -19.49 1.95
C GLY A 96 2.53 -19.44 3.24
N ILE A 97 1.76 -20.51 3.46
CA ILE A 97 1.58 -21.00 4.82
C ILE A 97 2.79 -21.91 5.11
N PRO A 98 3.70 -21.55 6.04
CA PRO A 98 4.38 -22.55 6.83
C PRO A 98 4.23 -22.26 8.34
N SER A 99 3.75 -23.26 9.08
CA SER A 99 3.92 -23.31 10.52
C SER A 99 5.42 -23.38 10.83
N GLY A 100 5.95 -22.43 11.59
CA GLY A 100 7.31 -22.55 12.09
C GLY A 100 8.00 -21.21 12.21
N SER A 101 8.00 -20.71 13.43
CA SER A 101 8.90 -19.68 13.97
C SER A 101 10.24 -19.62 13.22
N GLN A 102 10.59 -18.46 12.67
CA GLN A 102 11.97 -18.14 12.35
C GLN A 102 12.43 -16.97 13.21
N SER A 103 13.04 -17.38 14.32
CA SER A 103 13.92 -16.57 15.16
C SER A 103 15.23 -16.34 14.41
N TRP A 104 15.63 -15.07 14.29
CA TRP A 104 16.91 -14.69 13.71
C TRP A 104 18.00 -14.75 14.79
N TRP A 105 19.07 -15.50 14.51
CA TRP A 105 20.37 -15.39 15.17
C TRP A 105 21.34 -14.67 14.24
#